data_AF-A0A6J4SZX8-F1
#
_entry.id   AF-A0A6J4SZX8-F1
#
_cell.length_a   1.000
_cell.length_b   1.000
_cell.length_c   1.000
_cell.angle_alpha   90.00
_cell.angle_beta   90.00
_cell.angle_gamma   90.00
#
_symmetry.space_group_name_H-M   'P 1'
#
loop_
_entity.id
_entity.type
_entity.pdbx_description
1 polymer ?
#
loop_
_entity_poly.entity_id
_entity_poly.type
_entity_poly.pdbx_seq_one_letter_code
_entity_poly.pdbx_strand_id
1 'polypeptide(L)'
;QLHDLGFDIVATRGTAAAISRMGIPVERLGKIADGSPHVVDWIERGDVDLVINTPTGTAARADGYEIRRAAIAGGIPCITTIAGGMAAARAIAVARVTAPPVTSLQELHRGGPATTAPALST
;
A
#
# COMPACT_ATOMS: atom_id res chain seq x y z
N GLN A 1 -1.23 6.06 -9.68
CA GLN A 1 -0.12 5.12 -9.47
C GLN A 1 -0.61 3.72 -9.09
N LEU A 2 -1.16 3.49 -7.90
CA LEU A 2 -1.61 2.13 -7.53
C LEU A 2 -2.70 1.58 -8.46
N HIS A 3 -3.70 2.39 -8.80
CA HIS A 3 -4.70 2.04 -9.82
C HIS A 3 -4.04 1.67 -11.16
N ASP A 4 -3.06 2.45 -11.62
CA ASP A 4 -2.34 2.21 -12.88
C ASP A 4 -1.48 0.92 -12.82
N LEU A 5 -1.15 0.45 -11.63
CA LEU A 5 -0.48 -0.84 -11.39
C LEU A 5 -1.48 -2.02 -11.32
N GLY A 6 -2.78 -1.75 -11.45
CA GLY A 6 -3.84 -2.76 -11.46
C GLY A 6 -4.37 -3.13 -10.07
N PHE A 7 -4.17 -2.29 -9.05
CA PHE A 7 -4.81 -2.48 -7.75
C PHE A 7 -6.23 -1.93 -7.77
N ASP A 8 -7.16 -2.70 -7.23
CA ASP A 8 -8.48 -2.20 -6.86
C ASP A 8 -8.35 -1.24 -5.68
N ILE A 9 -9.06 -0.11 -5.76
CA ILE A 9 -8.99 0.94 -4.76
C ILE A 9 -10.26 0.90 -3.93
N VAL A 10 -10.12 0.68 -2.64
CA VAL A 10 -11.21 0.79 -1.66
C VAL A 10 -10.91 1.92 -0.69
N ALA A 11 -11.92 2.70 -0.29
CA ALA A 11 -11.70 3.83 0.59
C ALA A 11 -12.93 4.19 1.43
N THR A 12 -12.69 4.77 2.62
CA THR A 12 -13.78 5.35 3.41
C THR A 12 -14.37 6.58 2.72
N ARG A 13 -15.63 6.92 3.05
CA ARG A 13 -16.45 7.96 2.42
C ARG A 13 -15.72 9.22 1.94
N GLY A 14 -14.96 9.89 2.82
CA GLY A 14 -14.29 11.15 2.50
C GLY A 14 -13.17 10.97 1.47
N THR A 15 -12.35 9.94 1.68
CA THR A 15 -11.25 9.57 0.78
C THR A 15 -11.78 9.09 -0.57
N ALA A 16 -12.81 8.24 -0.58
CA ALA A 16 -13.46 7.78 -1.81
C ALA A 16 -13.97 8.95 -2.64
N ALA A 17 -14.65 9.92 -2.02
CA ALA A 17 -15.13 11.12 -2.73
C ALA A 17 -13.99 11.98 -3.30
N ALA A 18 -12.82 12.03 -2.65
CA ALA A 18 -11.66 12.74 -3.17
C ALA A 18 -11.07 12.00 -4.38
N ILE A 19 -10.93 10.67 -4.29
CA ILE A 19 -10.39 9.82 -5.36
C ILE A 19 -11.30 9.80 -6.60
N SER A 20 -12.62 9.65 -6.42
CA SER A 20 -13.57 9.65 -7.55
C SER A 20 -13.54 10.96 -8.34
N ARG A 21 -13.33 12.12 -7.67
CA ARG A 21 -13.19 13.42 -8.35
C ARG A 21 -11.96 13.50 -9.25
N MET A 22 -10.97 12.65 -9.03
CA MET A 22 -9.79 12.52 -9.88
C MET A 22 -10.02 11.57 -11.06
N GLY A 23 -11.22 11.02 -11.22
CA GLY A 23 -11.56 10.07 -12.30
C GLY A 23 -11.04 8.64 -12.07
N ILE A 24 -10.60 8.33 -10.85
CA ILE A 24 -10.08 7.00 -10.50
C ILE A 24 -11.23 6.15 -9.95
N PRO A 25 -11.47 4.93 -10.48
CA PRO A 25 -12.39 3.96 -9.91
C PRO A 25 -12.05 3.67 -8.45
N VAL A 26 -13.05 3.74 -7.57
CA VAL A 26 -12.89 3.47 -6.14
C VAL A 26 -14.18 2.94 -5.55
N GLU A 27 -14.09 1.85 -4.79
CA GLU A 27 -15.19 1.33 -4.02
C GLU A 27 -15.25 2.04 -2.66
N ARG A 28 -16.43 2.57 -2.34
CA ARG A 28 -16.65 3.24 -1.07
C ARG A 28 -17.01 2.23 0.02
N LEU A 29 -16.21 2.18 1.07
CA LEU A 29 -16.48 1.38 2.27
C LEU A 29 -17.18 2.19 3.37
N GLY A 30 -17.99 1.49 4.17
CA GLY A 30 -18.55 2.00 5.43
C GLY A 30 -17.46 2.23 6.48
N LYS A 31 -17.68 3.21 7.36
CA LYS A 31 -16.92 3.34 8.61
C LYS A 31 -17.41 2.32 9.63
N ILE A 32 -16.63 2.09 10.69
CA ILE A 32 -17.02 1.21 11.80
C ILE A 32 -18.36 1.65 12.41
N ALA A 33 -18.54 2.96 12.59
CA ALA A 33 -19.79 3.54 13.09
C ALA A 33 -20.99 3.42 12.14
N ASP A 34 -20.78 3.10 10.85
CA ASP A 34 -21.85 2.96 9.85
C ASP A 34 -22.46 1.54 9.84
N GLY A 35 -21.94 0.59 10.62
CA GLY A 35 -22.34 -0.82 10.61
C GLY A 35 -21.59 -1.67 9.57
N SER A 36 -21.93 -2.95 9.47
CA SER A 36 -21.28 -3.91 8.57
C SER A 36 -22.00 -3.98 7.21
N PRO A 37 -21.29 -4.14 6.07
CA PRO A 37 -19.84 -4.28 5.95
C PRO A 37 -19.06 -2.96 6.06
N HIS A 38 -17.98 -2.96 6.84
CA HIS A 38 -17.04 -1.84 6.96
C HIS A 38 -15.59 -2.25 6.71
N VAL A 39 -14.68 -1.27 6.61
CA VAL A 39 -13.26 -1.49 6.29
C VAL A 39 -12.54 -2.57 7.13
N VAL A 40 -12.86 -2.71 8.42
CA VAL A 40 -12.25 -3.76 9.26
C VAL A 40 -12.71 -5.16 8.83
N ASP A 41 -13.95 -5.33 8.37
CA ASP A 41 -14.48 -6.62 7.93
C ASP A 41 -13.72 -7.10 6.68
N TRP A 42 -13.40 -6.18 5.78
CA TRP A 42 -12.62 -6.46 4.57
C TRP A 42 -11.20 -6.87 4.90
N ILE A 43 -10.55 -6.17 5.84
CA ILE A 43 -9.21 -6.53 6.32
C ILE A 43 -9.23 -7.93 6.95
N GLU A 44 -10.20 -8.22 7.82
CA GLU A 44 -10.31 -9.50 8.52
C GLU A 44 -10.65 -10.68 7.59
N ARG A 45 -11.35 -10.42 6.48
CA ARG A 45 -11.64 -11.42 5.43
C ARG A 45 -10.47 -11.68 4.49
N GLY A 46 -9.44 -10.82 4.51
CA GLY A 46 -8.31 -10.89 3.59
C GLY A 46 -8.57 -10.22 2.23
N ASP A 47 -9.58 -9.35 2.14
CA ASP A 47 -9.91 -8.60 0.91
C ASP A 47 -9.03 -7.34 0.73
N VAL A 48 -8.01 -7.14 1.58
CA VAL A 48 -7.11 -5.97 1.56
C VAL A 48 -5.65 -6.40 1.67
N ASP A 49 -4.85 -6.10 0.64
CA ASP A 49 -3.42 -6.42 0.61
C ASP A 49 -2.49 -5.32 1.14
N LEU A 50 -2.97 -4.07 1.19
CA LEU A 50 -2.20 -2.90 1.60
C LEU A 50 -3.10 -1.82 2.19
N VAL A 51 -2.71 -1.28 3.35
CA VAL A 51 -3.40 -0.16 3.99
C VAL A 51 -2.55 1.11 3.92
N ILE A 52 -3.13 2.20 3.39
CA ILE A 52 -2.58 3.56 3.52
C ILE A 52 -3.52 4.36 4.41
N ASN A 53 -3.13 4.55 5.67
CA ASN A 53 -3.91 5.29 6.67
C ASN A 53 -3.12 6.50 7.17
N THR A 54 -3.37 7.67 6.59
CA THR A 54 -2.71 8.93 7.01
C THR A 54 -3.55 9.65 8.07
N PRO A 55 -3.17 9.63 9.35
CA PRO A 55 -3.97 10.27 10.40
C PRO A 55 -3.91 11.79 10.27
N THR A 56 -5.06 12.42 10.02
CA THR A 56 -5.21 13.89 10.02
C THR A 56 -6.32 14.31 10.98
N GLY A 57 -6.01 15.14 11.97
CA GLY A 57 -6.99 15.68 12.93
C GLY A 57 -7.42 14.72 14.07
N THR A 58 -8.31 15.20 14.93
CA THR A 58 -8.72 14.51 16.18
C THR A 58 -9.78 13.42 15.97
N ALA A 59 -10.72 13.64 15.04
CA ALA A 59 -11.80 12.69 14.72
C ALA A 59 -11.31 11.45 13.93
N ALA A 60 -10.12 11.50 13.34
CA ALA A 60 -9.50 10.36 12.65
C ALA A 60 -8.87 9.32 13.60
N ARG A 61 -8.90 9.57 14.92
CA ARG A 61 -8.13 8.75 15.89
C ARG A 61 -8.74 7.39 16.17
N ALA A 62 -10.06 7.29 16.37
CA ALA A 62 -10.72 6.03 16.73
C ALA A 62 -10.79 5.06 15.54
N ASP A 63 -11.46 5.44 14.46
CA ASP A 63 -11.55 4.61 13.24
C ASP A 63 -10.16 4.25 12.71
N GLY A 64 -9.26 5.23 12.64
CA GLY A 64 -7.90 5.01 12.16
C GLY A 64 -7.10 4.08 13.07
N TYR A 65 -7.34 4.07 14.38
CA TYR A 65 -6.69 3.12 15.30
C TYR A 65 -7.12 1.70 15.01
N GLU A 66 -8.43 1.44 14.90
CA GLU A 66 -8.94 0.09 14.62
C GLU A 66 -8.49 -0.43 13.25
N ILE A 67 -8.49 0.42 12.21
CA ILE A 67 -7.96 0.04 10.89
C ILE A 67 -6.50 -0.40 10.99
N ARG A 68 -5.65 0.37 11.68
CA ARG A 68 -4.22 0.02 11.85
C ARG A 68 -4.06 -1.25 12.66
N ARG A 69 -4.85 -1.42 13.73
CA ARG A 69 -4.83 -2.61 14.57
C ARG A 69 -5.22 -3.86 13.79
N ALA A 70 -6.30 -3.79 13.03
CA ALA A 70 -6.76 -4.90 12.18
C ALA A 70 -5.72 -5.26 11.11
N ALA A 71 -5.14 -4.25 10.44
CA ALA A 71 -4.09 -4.48 9.44
C ALA A 71 -2.87 -5.19 10.04
N ILE A 72 -2.38 -4.73 11.20
CA ILE A 72 -1.26 -5.36 11.91
C ILE A 72 -1.61 -6.80 12.32
N ALA A 73 -2.83 -7.03 12.85
CA ALA A 73 -3.28 -8.36 13.25
C ALA A 73 -3.38 -9.33 12.05
N GLY A 74 -3.78 -8.83 10.88
CA GLY A 74 -3.84 -9.60 9.64
C GLY A 74 -2.51 -9.74 8.89
N GLY A 75 -1.40 -9.17 9.40
CA GLY A 75 -0.11 -9.18 8.70
C GLY A 75 -0.10 -8.32 7.42
N ILE A 76 -1.05 -7.39 7.28
CA ILE A 76 -1.20 -6.52 6.13
C ILE A 76 -0.31 -5.28 6.32
N PRO A 77 0.58 -4.95 5.35
CA PRO A 77 1.38 -3.74 5.41
C PRO A 77 0.52 -2.48 5.64
N CYS A 78 0.89 -1.69 6.65
CA CYS A 78 0.17 -0.47 7.01
C CYS A 78 1.10 0.75 6.97
N ILE A 79 0.85 1.63 6.01
CA ILE A 79 1.62 2.85 5.78
C ILE A 79 0.85 4.06 6.31
N THR A 80 1.52 4.88 7.12
CA THR A 80 0.87 5.98 7.84
C THR A 80 1.18 7.37 7.31
N THR A 81 1.94 7.47 6.22
CA THR A 81 2.31 8.75 5.60
C THR A 81 2.10 8.71 4.08
N ILE A 82 1.75 9.85 3.48
CA ILE A 82 1.64 9.96 2.02
C ILE A 82 2.99 9.66 1.36
N ALA A 83 4.09 10.19 1.90
CA ALA A 83 5.44 9.93 1.37
C ALA A 83 5.79 8.44 1.37
N GLY A 84 5.47 7.72 2.44
CA GLY A 84 5.64 6.26 2.50
C GLY A 84 4.77 5.55 1.47
N GLY A 85 3.52 5.98 1.27
CA GLY A 85 2.61 5.40 0.28
C GLY A 85 3.13 5.57 -1.14
N MET A 86 3.67 6.75 -1.46
CA MET A 86 4.32 7.02 -2.74
C MET A 86 5.59 6.18 -2.94
N ALA A 87 6.42 6.04 -1.90
CA ALA A 87 7.62 5.21 -1.96
C ALA A 87 7.26 3.73 -2.21
N ALA A 88 6.25 3.21 -1.52
CA ALA A 88 5.77 1.85 -1.72
C ALA A 88 5.22 1.64 -3.14
N ALA A 89 4.39 2.56 -3.65
CA ALA A 89 3.88 2.46 -5.02
C ALA A 89 5.00 2.41 -6.07
N ARG A 90 6.07 3.22 -5.89
CA ARG A 90 7.25 3.18 -6.77
C ARG A 90 8.02 1.86 -6.64
N ALA A 91 8.24 1.38 -5.42
CA ALA A 91 8.92 0.12 -5.19
C ALA A 91 8.17 -1.07 -5.81
N ILE A 92 6.84 -1.12 -5.65
CA ILE A 92 5.97 -2.12 -6.27
C ILE A 92 6.08 -2.05 -7.80
N ALA A 93 6.05 -0.85 -8.39
CA ALA A 93 6.19 -0.70 -9.83
C ALA A 93 7.50 -1.30 -10.37
N VAL A 94 8.63 -1.05 -9.68
CA VAL A 94 9.94 -1.61 -10.05
C VAL A 94 9.96 -3.13 -9.84
N ALA A 95 9.45 -3.60 -8.70
CA ALA A 95 9.45 -5.02 -8.33
C ALA A 95 8.64 -5.91 -9.29
N ARG A 96 7.63 -5.35 -9.99
CA ARG A 96 6.86 -6.07 -11.02
C ARG A 96 7.66 -6.32 -12.30
N VAL A 97 8.71 -5.55 -12.55
CA VAL A 97 9.52 -5.65 -13.77
C VAL A 97 10.80 -6.42 -13.52
N THR A 98 11.45 -6.18 -12.38
CA THR A 98 12.78 -6.73 -12.06
C THR A 98 12.90 -7.02 -10.57
N ALA A 99 13.41 -8.21 -10.24
CA ALA A 99 13.82 -8.54 -8.89
C ALA A 99 15.07 -7.72 -8.50
N PRO A 100 15.15 -7.18 -7.26
CA PRO A 100 16.33 -6.48 -6.81
C PRO A 100 17.54 -7.42 -6.83
N PRO A 101 18.73 -6.94 -7.22
CA PRO A 101 19.93 -7.77 -7.18
C PRO A 101 20.23 -8.19 -5.74
N VAL A 102 20.62 -9.45 -5.57
CA VAL A 102 21.11 -9.94 -4.28
C VAL A 102 22.54 -9.46 -4.12
N THR A 103 22.84 -8.77 -3.03
CA THR A 103 24.17 -8.23 -2.73
C THR A 103 24.51 -8.53 -1.29
N SER A 104 25.64 -9.20 -1.06
CA SER A 104 26.16 -9.37 0.29
C SER A 104 26.61 -8.02 0.87
N LEU A 105 26.55 -7.89 2.19
CA LEU A 105 26.99 -6.67 2.86
C LEU A 105 28.47 -6.34 2.54
N GLN A 106 29.29 -7.38 2.37
CA GLN A 106 30.70 -7.25 2.01
C GLN A 106 30.92 -6.69 0.59
N GLU A 107 30.11 -7.10 -0.39
CA GLU A 107 30.13 -6.54 -1.75
C GLU A 107 29.69 -5.08 -1.75
N LEU A 108 28.64 -4.75 -1.01
CA LEU A 108 28.16 -3.37 -0.85
C LEU A 108 29.26 -2.46 -0.27
N HIS A 109 29.94 -2.90 0.80
CA HIS A 109 31.01 -2.14 1.44
C HIS A 109 32.25 -1.93 0.55
N ARG A 110 32.49 -2.83 -0.41
CA ARG A 110 33.59 -2.72 -1.38
C ARG A 110 33.27 -1.83 -2.59
N GLY A 111 32.07 -1.25 -2.65
CA GLY A 111 31.66 -0.34 -3.72
C GLY A 111 30.89 -1.00 -4.86
N GLY A 112 30.40 -2.23 -4.69
CA GLY A 112 29.26 -2.68 -5.48
C GLY A 112 29.06 -4.19 -5.61
N PRO A 113 27.81 -4.62 -5.83
CA PRO A 113 27.52 -5.92 -6.44
C PRO A 113 28.02 -5.97 -7.89
N ALA A 114 28.52 -7.12 -8.31
CA ALA A 114 28.81 -7.36 -9.73
C ALA A 114 27.51 -7.18 -10.53
N THR A 115 27.47 -6.16 -11.38
CA THR A 115 26.43 -6.02 -12.39
C THR A 115 26.67 -7.13 -13.41
N THR A 116 26.08 -8.32 -13.22
CA THR A 116 25.98 -9.29 -14.30
C THR A 116 24.91 -8.79 -15.26
N ALA A 117 25.33 -7.99 -16.23
CA ALA A 117 24.55 -7.76 -17.43
C ALA A 117 24.20 -9.14 -18.04
N PRO A 118 22.96 -9.35 -18.54
CA PRO A 118 22.65 -10.59 -19.24
C PRO A 118 23.57 -10.67 -20.46
N ALA A 119 24.27 -11.80 -20.60
CA ALA A 119 25.03 -12.07 -21.81
C ALA A 119 24.03 -12.11 -22.98
N LEU A 120 24.10 -11.11 -23.86
CA LEU A 120 23.45 -11.15 -25.17
C LEU A 120 24.15 -12.22 -25.99
N SER A 121 23.54 -13.41 -26.08
CA SER A 121 23.95 -14.44 -27.02
C SER A 121 23.59 -14.01 -28.44
N THR A 122 24.61 -14.00 -29.29
CA THR A 122 24.57 -13.81 -30.74
C THR A 122 24.04 -15.05 -31.44
#